data_AF-A0A6C0BK69-F1
#
_entry.id   AF-A0A6C0BK69-F1
#
_cell.length_a   1.000
_cell.length_b   1.000
_cell.length_c   1.000
_cell.angle_alpha   90.00
_cell.angle_beta   90.00
_cell.angle_gamma   90.00
#
_symmetry.space_group_name_H-M   'P 1'
#
loop_
_entity.id
_entity.type
_entity.pdbx_description
1 polymer ?
#
loop_
_entity_poly.entity_id
_entity_poly.type
_entity_poly.pdbx_seq_one_letter_code
_entity_poly.pdbx_strand_id
1 'polypeptide(L)'
;MAEQTHWIPGGPQTHFLSTSLRLVNEKSKTRFTNALTPVLMTLHRLKSRIDDMDHQSIWDEFKKITNPYEFVFLSLAKRMQYSVARKIPLSRSYYKMVEIWQSLGFINDIPAEFTTAHSAEGPGGFIEACVDIAKKTGRNLKYSLAMTLRSTDKNIPGWKKSQTFLHDNPKVEITYGLDGTGNLYNCKNHEVFRKLFAEKGDEEGADLYTADGGFDFTNDFDNQEENVIQLLVSEILLGLTVLKKGGILIVKLFDTVLQPTIELLYLTTRQFREWTIIKPRTSRAANSERYLVCKAYLGKDENILNLLELAVKQTESIVSFLDPEMHRQQEYIEFQKKIMEFSQILSELQIIAIKRTLHVIENKTSEILRGEIKENILRSLEWCQTHDIEINRYYQENTMEFLLEKLSVELLTSNFGSSSHQQGLFPSRKYPRGHFQLRPTPDVVSASLPPSSPSELSSAPVQPCQSSEQEAWQTAEETRSGNWETVKRPQRRNWKGEP
;
A
#
# COMPACT_ATOMS: atom_id res chain seq x y z
N MET A 1 -9.75 4.09 -12.14
CA MET A 1 -9.45 2.65 -12.01
C MET A 1 -9.97 2.09 -10.69
N ALA A 2 -11.28 2.18 -10.44
CA ALA A 2 -11.94 1.22 -9.55
C ALA A 2 -12.91 0.39 -10.41
N GLU A 3 -12.41 -0.06 -11.56
CA GLU A 3 -13.07 -1.00 -12.46
C GLU A 3 -12.24 -2.28 -12.36
N GLN A 4 -12.88 -3.34 -11.85
CA GLN A 4 -12.37 -4.71 -11.64
C GLN A 4 -10.89 -4.82 -11.27
N THR A 5 -10.58 -4.87 -9.97
CA THR A 5 -9.26 -5.32 -9.53
C THR A 5 -9.05 -6.76 -9.97
N HIS A 6 -8.14 -6.97 -10.92
CA HIS A 6 -7.76 -8.29 -11.38
C HIS A 6 -6.77 -8.90 -10.37
N TRP A 7 -7.20 -9.99 -9.74
CA TRP A 7 -6.33 -10.87 -8.97
C TRP A 7 -5.48 -11.72 -9.92
N ILE A 8 -4.18 -11.76 -9.67
CA ILE A 8 -3.22 -12.55 -10.42
C ILE A 8 -2.89 -13.79 -9.59
N PRO A 9 -2.94 -15.00 -10.16
CA PRO A 9 -2.48 -16.20 -9.47
C PRO A 9 -1.03 -16.05 -8.98
N GLY A 10 -0.79 -16.42 -7.73
CA GLY A 10 0.54 -16.59 -7.15
C GLY A 10 0.91 -18.08 -7.06
N GLY A 11 1.44 -18.47 -5.90
CA GLY A 11 1.66 -19.84 -5.47
C GLY A 11 3.02 -20.44 -5.81
N PRO A 12 3.28 -21.71 -5.43
CA PRO A 12 4.29 -22.50 -6.09
C PRO A 12 3.71 -23.09 -7.37
N GLN A 13 4.12 -22.58 -8.53
CA GLN A 13 3.95 -23.32 -9.79
C GLN A 13 4.97 -24.46 -9.81
N THR A 14 4.65 -25.64 -9.25
CA THR A 14 5.31 -26.98 -9.39
C THR A 14 6.85 -27.10 -9.46
N HIS A 15 7.61 -26.05 -9.22
CA HIS A 15 9.02 -25.94 -9.56
C HIS A 15 9.81 -25.50 -8.33
N PHE A 16 10.91 -26.20 -8.09
CA PHE A 16 11.92 -25.83 -7.11
C PHE A 16 12.51 -24.47 -7.50
N LEU A 17 12.45 -23.51 -6.59
CA LEU A 17 13.06 -22.19 -6.73
C LEU A 17 14.53 -22.29 -6.31
N SER A 18 15.45 -22.11 -7.26
CA SER A 18 16.86 -21.86 -6.92
C SER A 18 17.04 -20.37 -6.64
N THR A 19 17.39 -20.03 -5.41
CA THR A 19 17.56 -18.65 -4.96
C THR A 19 18.93 -18.44 -4.35
N SER A 20 19.59 -17.34 -4.70
CA SER A 20 20.86 -16.94 -4.09
C SER A 20 20.91 -15.42 -3.95
N LEU A 21 21.53 -14.94 -2.87
CA LEU A 21 21.69 -13.52 -2.64
C LEU A 21 22.95 -13.03 -3.35
N ARG A 22 22.80 -12.05 -4.26
CA ARG A 22 23.90 -11.39 -4.94
C ARG A 22 23.99 -9.92 -4.56
N LEU A 23 25.16 -9.54 -4.07
CA LEU A 23 25.48 -8.20 -3.60
C LEU A 23 26.56 -7.56 -4.46
N VAL A 24 26.60 -6.23 -4.47
CA VAL A 24 27.71 -5.48 -5.05
C VAL A 24 28.03 -4.27 -4.17
N ASN A 25 29.31 -3.96 -4.06
CA ASN A 25 29.79 -2.72 -3.44
C ASN A 25 29.16 -1.49 -4.10
N GLU A 26 28.80 -0.48 -3.28
CA GLU A 26 28.08 0.76 -3.61
C GLU A 26 28.55 1.51 -4.88
N LYS A 27 29.75 1.23 -5.40
CA LYS A 27 30.31 1.87 -6.60
C LYS A 27 29.71 1.37 -7.92
N SER A 28 28.91 0.31 -7.91
CA SER A 28 28.26 -0.26 -9.11
C SER A 28 26.77 0.04 -9.09
N LYS A 29 26.34 0.98 -9.93
CA LYS A 29 24.92 1.32 -10.11
C LYS A 29 24.08 0.08 -10.40
N THR A 30 22.93 -0.02 -9.74
CA THR A 30 21.92 -1.05 -9.96
C THR A 30 21.54 -1.06 -11.43
N ARG A 31 21.48 -2.26 -12.04
CA ARG A 31 21.07 -2.37 -13.45
C ARG A 31 19.57 -2.14 -13.50
N PHE A 32 19.16 -1.02 -14.10
CA PHE A 32 17.81 -0.90 -14.63
C PHE A 32 17.48 -2.14 -15.46
N THR A 33 16.28 -2.69 -15.34
CA THR A 33 15.82 -3.65 -16.34
C THR A 33 15.94 -2.97 -17.70
N ASN A 34 16.59 -3.64 -18.66
CA ASN A 34 17.18 -3.06 -19.89
C ASN A 34 16.24 -2.31 -20.87
N ALA A 35 15.02 -1.94 -20.47
CA ALA A 35 14.13 -1.09 -21.25
C ALA A 35 13.29 -0.19 -20.32
N LEU A 36 13.81 0.99 -19.97
CA LEU A 36 12.94 2.09 -19.55
C LEU A 36 12.00 2.40 -20.73
N THR A 37 10.71 2.11 -20.54
CA THR A 37 9.70 2.41 -21.57
C THR A 37 9.69 3.92 -21.86
N PRO A 38 9.24 4.36 -23.04
CA PRO A 38 9.09 5.79 -23.34
C PRO A 38 8.26 6.55 -22.29
N VAL A 39 7.30 5.87 -21.68
CA VAL A 39 6.49 6.37 -20.56
C VAL A 39 7.38 6.66 -19.34
N LEU A 40 8.19 5.70 -18.89
CA LEU A 40 9.08 5.87 -17.74
C LEU A 40 10.11 6.99 -17.99
N MET A 41 10.67 7.09 -19.19
CA MET A 41 11.55 8.20 -19.57
C MET A 41 10.84 9.56 -19.51
N THR A 42 9.58 9.62 -19.94
CA THR A 42 8.77 10.84 -19.87
C THR A 42 8.49 11.24 -18.43
N LEU A 43 8.13 10.27 -17.59
CA LEU A 43 7.90 10.48 -16.17
C LEU A 43 9.15 11.01 -15.47
N HIS A 44 10.31 10.40 -15.72
CA HIS A 44 11.59 10.86 -15.15
C HIS A 44 11.88 12.31 -15.53
N ARG A 45 11.73 12.69 -16.81
CA ARG A 45 11.94 14.09 -17.24
C ARG A 45 11.00 15.08 -16.55
N LEU A 46 9.75 14.66 -16.30
CA LEU A 46 8.78 15.49 -15.58
C LEU A 46 9.10 15.60 -14.09
N LYS A 47 9.60 14.52 -13.46
CA LYS A 47 10.10 14.54 -12.07
C LYS A 47 11.28 15.51 -11.93
N SER A 48 12.30 15.40 -12.79
CA SER A 48 13.45 16.32 -12.76
C SER A 48 13.03 17.78 -12.97
N ARG A 49 12.03 18.04 -13.84
CA ARG A 49 11.48 19.40 -14.03
C ARG A 49 10.81 19.94 -12.75
N ILE A 50 10.20 19.09 -11.92
CA ILE A 50 9.63 19.50 -10.63
C ILE A 50 10.76 19.94 -9.70
N ASP A 51 11.84 19.17 -9.62
CA ASP A 51 12.98 19.45 -8.75
C ASP A 51 13.63 20.80 -9.10
N ASP A 52 13.77 21.11 -10.39
CA ASP A 52 14.25 22.41 -10.89
C ASP A 52 13.33 23.59 -10.51
N MET A 53 12.04 23.33 -10.29
CA MET A 53 11.03 24.35 -10.00
C MET A 53 10.77 24.55 -8.50
N ASP A 54 11.09 23.57 -7.65
CA ASP A 54 10.61 23.53 -6.25
C ASP A 54 11.44 24.35 -5.26
N HIS A 55 12.33 25.22 -5.73
CA HIS A 55 13.11 26.13 -4.89
C HIS A 55 12.27 27.08 -4.00
N GLN A 56 10.95 27.17 -4.24
CA GLN A 56 10.01 28.00 -3.48
C GLN A 56 8.79 27.22 -2.95
N SER A 57 8.84 25.88 -2.87
CA SER A 57 7.71 25.04 -2.42
C SER A 57 6.41 25.19 -3.26
N ILE A 58 6.52 25.74 -4.47
CA ILE A 58 5.38 26.00 -5.36
C ILE A 58 4.71 24.68 -5.74
N TRP A 59 5.50 23.64 -6.03
CA TRP A 59 4.96 22.33 -6.34
C TRP A 59 4.14 21.79 -5.17
N ASP A 60 4.68 21.92 -3.96
CA ASP A 60 4.09 21.43 -2.72
C ASP A 60 2.75 22.08 -2.35
N GLU A 61 2.51 23.29 -2.82
CA GLU A 61 1.22 23.97 -2.69
C GLU A 61 0.23 23.50 -3.75
N PHE A 62 0.63 23.57 -5.02
CA PHE A 62 -0.28 23.33 -6.14
C PHE A 62 -0.66 21.86 -6.28
N LYS A 63 0.23 20.93 -5.92
CA LYS A 63 -0.08 19.48 -5.92
C LYS A 63 -1.22 19.12 -4.98
N LYS A 64 -1.47 19.92 -3.92
CA LYS A 64 -2.60 19.72 -2.99
C LYS A 64 -3.92 20.18 -3.61
N ILE A 65 -3.88 21.23 -4.45
CA ILE A 65 -5.05 21.76 -5.14
C ILE A 65 -5.49 20.79 -6.23
N THR A 66 -4.54 20.31 -7.03
CA THR A 66 -4.80 19.43 -8.19
C THR A 66 -4.94 17.95 -7.83
N ASN A 67 -4.55 17.53 -6.62
CA ASN A 67 -4.72 16.13 -6.20
C ASN A 67 -6.21 15.80 -6.05
N PRO A 68 -6.79 14.91 -6.87
CA PRO A 68 -8.24 14.77 -7.01
C PRO A 68 -9.07 14.43 -5.75
N TYR A 69 -8.41 13.92 -4.70
CA TYR A 69 -9.04 13.45 -3.47
C TYR A 69 -8.39 14.07 -2.21
N GLU A 70 -7.67 15.19 -2.36
CA GLU A 70 -7.03 15.85 -1.21
C GLU A 70 -8.08 16.32 -0.17
N PHE A 71 -9.29 16.69 -0.61
CA PHE A 71 -10.36 17.14 0.28
C PHE A 71 -11.04 16.03 1.08
N VAL A 72 -10.79 14.74 0.78
CA VAL A 72 -11.21 13.64 1.68
C VAL A 72 -10.67 13.93 3.07
N PHE A 73 -9.40 14.33 3.19
CA PHE A 73 -8.82 14.78 4.44
C PHE A 73 -7.63 15.73 4.28
N LEU A 74 -7.80 16.95 4.77
CA LEU A 74 -6.81 18.02 4.73
C LEU A 74 -5.96 18.01 6.01
N SER A 75 -4.77 17.39 5.97
CA SER A 75 -3.91 17.20 7.15
C SER A 75 -3.20 18.47 7.69
N LEU A 76 -3.60 19.67 7.27
CA LEU A 76 -3.02 20.92 7.74
C LEU A 76 -3.84 21.43 8.92
N ALA A 77 -3.22 21.64 10.09
CA ALA A 77 -3.92 21.93 11.36
C ALA A 77 -5.01 23.03 11.27
N LYS A 78 -4.81 24.05 10.43
CA LYS A 78 -5.79 25.15 10.21
C LYS A 78 -6.92 24.80 9.23
N ARG A 79 -6.77 23.75 8.42
CA ARG A 79 -7.68 23.37 7.33
C ARG A 79 -8.36 22.02 7.54
N MET A 80 -8.01 21.27 8.58
CA MET A 80 -8.63 19.98 8.90
C MET A 80 -10.16 20.07 9.00
N GLN A 81 -10.68 21.21 9.47
CA GLN A 81 -12.11 21.51 9.56
C GLN A 81 -12.83 21.54 8.21
N TYR A 82 -12.09 21.73 7.11
CA TYR A 82 -12.58 21.70 5.73
C TYR A 82 -12.36 20.34 5.07
N SER A 83 -12.04 19.30 5.83
CA SER A 83 -12.10 17.94 5.30
C SER A 83 -13.55 17.58 5.02
N VAL A 84 -13.80 16.95 3.88
CA VAL A 84 -15.12 16.41 3.51
C VAL A 84 -15.49 15.27 4.44
N ALA A 85 -14.54 14.39 4.76
CA ALA A 85 -14.76 13.38 5.79
C ALA A 85 -14.87 14.06 7.17
N ARG A 86 -15.89 13.69 7.94
CA ARG A 86 -16.10 14.19 9.30
C ARG A 86 -15.03 13.67 10.27
N LYS A 87 -14.61 12.42 10.08
CA LYS A 87 -13.60 11.80 10.95
C LYS A 87 -12.27 12.53 10.79
N ILE A 88 -11.59 12.74 11.92
CA ILE A 88 -10.21 13.20 11.94
C ILE A 88 -9.34 12.03 12.41
N PRO A 89 -8.68 11.29 11.51
CA PRO A 89 -7.87 10.14 11.89
C PRO A 89 -6.51 10.53 12.48
N LEU A 90 -5.80 9.53 12.99
CA LEU A 90 -4.40 9.61 13.43
C LEU A 90 -3.48 10.05 12.28
N SER A 91 -3.73 9.53 11.07
CA SER A 91 -2.99 9.90 9.87
C SER A 91 -3.86 9.77 8.61
N ARG A 92 -3.38 10.32 7.49
CA ARG A 92 -4.07 10.21 6.19
C ARG A 92 -4.14 8.77 5.67
N SER A 93 -3.30 7.87 6.17
CA SER A 93 -3.26 6.48 5.70
C SER A 93 -4.54 5.72 6.09
N TYR A 94 -5.30 6.20 7.08
CA TYR A 94 -6.64 5.68 7.42
C TYR A 94 -7.53 5.48 6.20
N TYR A 95 -7.68 6.52 5.36
CA TYR A 95 -8.57 6.46 4.21
C TYR A 95 -8.06 5.54 3.09
N LYS A 96 -6.74 5.35 3.00
CA LYS A 96 -6.16 4.37 2.08
C LYS A 96 -6.53 2.96 2.52
N MET A 97 -6.44 2.65 3.82
CA MET A 97 -6.81 1.34 4.33
C MET A 97 -8.30 1.05 4.14
N VAL A 98 -9.18 2.03 4.40
CA VAL A 98 -10.62 1.91 4.12
C VAL A 98 -10.87 1.60 2.65
N GLU A 99 -10.23 2.35 1.75
CA GLU A 99 -10.35 2.15 0.30
C GLU A 99 -9.86 0.78 -0.15
N ILE A 100 -8.67 0.36 0.29
CA ILE A 100 -8.10 -0.95 -0.04
C ILE A 100 -9.01 -2.07 0.48
N TRP A 101 -9.46 -1.98 1.74
CA TRP A 101 -10.32 -3.00 2.35
C TRP A 101 -11.62 -3.23 1.56
N GLN A 102 -12.30 -2.14 1.21
CA GLN A 102 -13.57 -2.20 0.50
C GLN A 102 -13.40 -2.58 -0.97
N SER A 103 -12.43 -1.97 -1.66
CA SER A 103 -12.18 -2.22 -3.09
C SER A 103 -11.80 -3.67 -3.37
N LEU A 104 -11.13 -4.33 -2.41
CA LEU A 104 -10.65 -5.70 -2.55
C LEU A 104 -11.52 -6.75 -1.85
N GLY A 105 -12.64 -6.31 -1.24
CA GLY A 105 -13.64 -7.19 -0.66
C GLY A 105 -13.15 -8.01 0.53
N PHE A 106 -12.18 -7.53 1.32
CA PHE A 106 -11.55 -8.30 2.41
C PHE A 106 -12.52 -8.78 3.48
N ILE A 107 -13.72 -8.20 3.57
CA ILE A 107 -14.76 -8.69 4.46
C ILE A 107 -15.10 -10.16 4.20
N ASN A 108 -14.93 -10.64 2.96
CA ASN A 108 -15.21 -12.03 2.58
C ASN A 108 -14.06 -12.98 2.92
N ASP A 109 -12.84 -12.45 3.08
CA ASP A 109 -11.62 -13.24 3.27
C ASP A 109 -11.19 -13.31 4.74
N ILE A 110 -11.53 -12.28 5.53
CA ILE A 110 -11.22 -12.21 6.95
C ILE A 110 -12.26 -13.03 7.74
N PRO A 111 -11.88 -13.73 8.83
CA PRO A 111 -12.83 -14.44 9.70
C PRO A 111 -13.67 -13.50 10.60
N ALA A 112 -14.69 -14.07 11.26
CA ALA A 112 -15.57 -13.31 12.16
C ALA A 112 -14.80 -12.68 13.34
N GLU A 113 -13.85 -13.44 13.89
CA GLU A 113 -12.84 -12.97 14.83
C GLU A 113 -11.47 -13.03 14.16
N PHE A 114 -10.70 -11.94 14.22
CA PHE A 114 -9.43 -11.83 13.52
C PHE A 114 -8.41 -11.01 14.31
N THR A 115 -7.13 -11.19 13.96
CA THR A 115 -5.98 -10.48 14.53
C THR A 115 -5.22 -9.73 13.45
N THR A 116 -4.59 -8.60 13.81
CA THR A 116 -3.78 -7.83 12.86
C THR A 116 -2.36 -7.59 13.36
N ALA A 117 -1.44 -7.50 12.42
CA ALA A 117 -0.03 -7.20 12.62
C ALA A 117 0.36 -6.00 11.75
N HIS A 118 1.17 -5.09 12.29
CA HIS A 118 1.53 -3.86 11.61
C HIS A 118 3.01 -3.53 11.79
N SER A 119 3.66 -3.02 10.74
CA SER A 119 5.06 -2.58 10.82
C SER A 119 5.25 -1.16 10.28
N ALA A 120 6.20 -0.44 10.89
CA ALA A 120 6.58 0.93 10.56
C ALA A 120 5.45 1.97 10.61
N GLU A 121 4.30 1.65 11.23
CA GLU A 121 3.14 2.54 11.24
C GLU A 121 2.44 2.69 12.60
N GLY A 122 2.87 2.02 13.68
CA GLY A 122 2.16 2.03 14.96
C GLY A 122 2.08 3.40 15.68
N PRO A 123 0.96 3.78 16.33
CA PRO A 123 -0.37 3.18 16.20
C PRO A 123 -1.08 3.50 14.86
N GLY A 124 -0.77 4.57 14.15
CA GLY A 124 -1.09 4.69 12.71
C GLY A 124 -2.54 4.78 12.25
N GLY A 125 -2.71 5.17 10.97
CA GLY A 125 -4.01 5.26 10.32
C GLY A 125 -4.58 3.91 9.90
N PHE A 126 -3.75 2.94 9.48
CA PHE A 126 -4.23 1.61 9.08
C PHE A 126 -4.79 0.83 10.26
N ILE A 127 -4.16 0.91 11.44
CA ILE A 127 -4.65 0.24 12.64
C ILE A 127 -5.98 0.86 13.09
N GLU A 128 -6.08 2.20 13.11
CA GLU A 128 -7.32 2.89 13.41
C GLU A 128 -8.44 2.48 12.41
N ALA A 129 -8.12 2.34 11.13
CA ALA A 129 -9.06 1.86 10.12
C ALA A 129 -9.51 0.42 10.41
N CYS A 130 -8.60 -0.49 10.76
CA CYS A 130 -8.97 -1.88 11.11
C CYS A 130 -9.92 -1.93 12.32
N VAL A 131 -9.66 -1.11 13.35
CA VAL A 131 -10.54 -0.98 14.53
C VAL A 131 -11.93 -0.50 14.13
N ASP A 132 -12.02 0.57 13.33
CA ASP A 132 -13.30 1.15 12.93
C ASP A 132 -14.07 0.23 11.98
N ILE A 133 -13.39 -0.42 11.03
CA ILE A 133 -13.98 -1.39 10.11
C ILE A 133 -14.54 -2.58 10.89
N ALA A 134 -13.81 -3.10 11.89
CA ALA A 134 -14.30 -4.19 12.73
C ALA A 134 -15.61 -3.81 13.44
N LYS A 135 -15.65 -2.62 14.08
CA LYS A 135 -16.85 -2.08 14.73
C LYS A 135 -18.01 -1.93 13.75
N LYS A 136 -17.75 -1.34 12.57
CA LYS A 136 -18.75 -1.05 11.54
C LYS A 136 -19.34 -2.32 10.90
N THR A 137 -18.53 -3.36 10.74
CA THR A 137 -18.92 -4.62 10.08
C THR A 137 -19.37 -5.71 11.05
N GLY A 138 -19.38 -5.41 12.36
CA GLY A 138 -19.73 -6.38 13.40
C GLY A 138 -18.71 -7.50 13.60
N ARG A 139 -17.46 -7.32 13.12
CA ARG A 139 -16.37 -8.27 13.31
C ARG A 139 -15.66 -8.05 14.64
N ASN A 140 -15.16 -9.13 15.24
CA ASN A 140 -14.36 -9.04 16.45
C ASN A 140 -12.87 -8.92 16.10
N LEU A 141 -12.31 -7.72 16.20
CA LEU A 141 -10.85 -7.57 16.26
C LEU A 141 -10.40 -8.09 17.63
N LYS A 142 -9.74 -9.26 17.67
CA LYS A 142 -9.27 -9.90 18.91
C LYS A 142 -8.20 -9.04 19.57
N TYR A 143 -7.16 -8.71 18.81
CA TYR A 143 -6.16 -7.70 19.13
C TYR A 143 -5.40 -7.28 17.86
N SER A 144 -4.63 -6.20 17.99
CA SER A 144 -3.76 -5.66 16.95
C SER A 144 -2.38 -5.40 17.54
N LEU A 145 -1.34 -6.01 16.94
CA LEU A 145 0.04 -5.81 17.33
C LEU A 145 0.76 -4.94 16.31
N ALA A 146 1.56 -3.98 16.77
CA ALA A 146 2.36 -3.16 15.88
C ALA A 146 3.79 -2.99 16.38
N MET A 147 4.74 -3.02 15.45
CA MET A 147 6.13 -2.67 15.70
C MET A 147 6.53 -1.46 14.85
N THR A 148 7.07 -0.44 15.49
CA THR A 148 7.49 0.80 14.82
C THR A 148 8.67 1.43 15.53
N LEU A 149 9.42 2.28 14.83
CA LEU A 149 10.53 3.01 15.43
C LEU A 149 10.06 3.81 16.65
N ARG A 150 10.79 3.65 17.75
CA ARG A 150 10.57 4.45 18.95
C ARG A 150 11.04 5.88 18.68
N SER A 151 10.11 6.82 18.68
CA SER A 151 10.47 8.24 18.69
C SER A 151 11.24 8.59 19.96
N THR A 152 12.34 9.31 19.80
CA THR A 152 13.07 9.96 20.89
C THR A 152 12.60 11.40 21.14
N ASP A 153 11.78 11.96 20.23
CA ASP A 153 11.29 13.33 20.30
C ASP A 153 9.94 13.42 21.03
N LYS A 154 9.87 14.32 22.02
CA LYS A 154 8.67 14.59 22.84
C LYS A 154 7.68 15.55 22.14
N ASN A 155 8.09 16.22 21.06
CA ASN A 155 7.33 17.27 20.39
C ASN A 155 6.62 16.82 19.10
N ILE A 156 6.49 15.51 18.84
CA ILE A 156 5.85 15.02 17.62
C ILE A 156 4.36 15.39 17.60
N PRO A 157 3.89 16.17 16.62
CA PRO A 157 2.48 16.49 16.45
C PRO A 157 1.64 15.21 16.31
N GLY A 158 0.54 15.12 17.07
CA GLY A 158 -0.37 13.96 17.04
C GLY A 158 -0.18 12.96 18.18
N TRP A 159 0.90 13.06 18.97
CA TRP A 159 1.15 12.14 20.10
C TRP A 159 -0.02 12.04 21.09
N LYS A 160 -0.67 13.17 21.41
CA LYS A 160 -1.88 13.17 22.26
C LYS A 160 -3.01 12.35 21.65
N LYS A 161 -3.24 12.45 20.33
CA LYS A 161 -4.27 11.65 19.63
C LYS A 161 -3.91 10.17 19.67
N SER A 162 -2.64 9.83 19.45
CA SER A 162 -2.14 8.46 19.56
C SER A 162 -2.33 7.88 20.96
N GLN A 163 -2.04 8.66 22.01
CA GLN A 163 -2.27 8.25 23.40
C GLN A 163 -3.75 8.03 23.71
N THR A 164 -4.62 8.96 23.30
CA THR A 164 -6.08 8.81 23.46
C THR A 164 -6.58 7.57 22.71
N PHE A 165 -6.14 7.37 21.46
CA PHE A 165 -6.52 6.21 20.67
C PHE A 165 -6.12 4.89 21.34
N LEU A 166 -4.89 4.78 21.84
CA LEU A 166 -4.40 3.58 22.54
C LEU A 166 -5.14 3.34 23.86
N HIS A 167 -5.45 4.40 24.60
CA HIS A 167 -6.26 4.31 25.82
C HIS A 167 -7.68 3.79 25.53
N ASP A 168 -8.31 4.31 24.49
CA ASP A 168 -9.69 3.95 24.13
C ASP A 168 -9.79 2.58 23.42
N ASN A 169 -8.66 2.06 22.92
CA ASN A 169 -8.58 0.78 22.22
C ASN A 169 -7.47 -0.09 22.83
N PRO A 170 -7.67 -0.64 24.04
CA PRO A 170 -6.66 -1.42 24.76
C PRO A 170 -6.25 -2.73 24.07
N LYS A 171 -6.99 -3.13 23.03
CA LYS A 171 -6.68 -4.25 22.13
C LYS A 171 -5.55 -3.93 21.13
N VAL A 172 -5.13 -2.66 21.03
CA VAL A 172 -4.02 -2.24 20.18
C VAL A 172 -2.77 -2.10 21.04
N GLU A 173 -1.74 -2.90 20.73
CA GLU A 173 -0.49 -2.94 21.49
C GLU A 173 0.70 -2.60 20.59
N ILE A 174 1.53 -1.66 21.05
CA ILE A 174 2.75 -1.25 20.35
C ILE A 174 3.95 -1.84 21.06
N THR A 175 4.83 -2.50 20.32
CA THR A 175 6.09 -3.06 20.81
C THR A 175 7.28 -2.48 20.06
N TYR A 176 8.43 -2.50 20.74
CA TYR A 176 9.69 -1.94 20.23
C TYR A 176 10.77 -3.01 20.07
N GLY A 177 10.37 -4.29 20.00
CA GLY A 177 11.28 -5.41 19.85
C GLY A 177 12.16 -5.67 21.08
N LEU A 178 13.18 -6.50 20.89
CA LEU A 178 14.11 -6.93 21.94
C LEU A 178 15.00 -5.77 22.43
N ASP A 179 15.45 -4.92 21.51
CA ASP A 179 16.35 -3.81 21.81
C ASP A 179 15.63 -2.52 22.22
N GLY A 180 14.30 -2.52 22.21
CA GLY A 180 13.49 -1.37 22.57
C GLY A 180 13.49 -0.23 21.54
N THR A 181 14.04 -0.44 20.34
CA THR A 181 14.13 0.57 19.29
C THR A 181 12.99 0.50 18.28
N GLY A 182 12.42 -0.69 18.08
CA GLY A 182 11.48 -0.97 16.99
C GLY A 182 12.12 -0.95 15.59
N ASN A 183 13.45 -1.06 15.51
CA ASN A 183 14.18 -1.13 14.25
C ASN A 183 13.90 -2.47 13.55
N LEU A 184 13.32 -2.40 12.34
CA LEU A 184 13.02 -3.55 11.50
C LEU A 184 14.27 -4.19 10.88
N TYR A 185 15.42 -3.50 10.90
CA TYR A 185 16.68 -4.07 10.40
C TYR A 185 17.31 -5.07 11.38
N ASN A 186 16.77 -5.16 12.60
CA ASN A 186 17.21 -6.12 13.60
C ASN A 186 16.26 -7.33 13.62
N CYS A 187 16.66 -8.44 12.98
CA CYS A 187 15.84 -9.65 12.92
C CYS A 187 15.47 -10.23 14.31
N LYS A 188 16.24 -9.94 15.38
CA LYS A 188 15.85 -10.33 16.75
C LYS A 188 14.56 -9.66 17.21
N ASN A 189 14.27 -8.45 16.72
CA ASN A 189 13.00 -7.77 16.98
C ASN A 189 11.84 -8.53 16.31
N HIS A 190 12.06 -9.13 15.14
CA HIS A 190 11.06 -9.95 14.45
C HIS A 190 10.75 -11.24 15.23
N GLU A 191 11.76 -11.91 15.78
CA GLU A 191 11.58 -13.10 16.62
C GLU A 191 10.72 -12.81 17.86
N VAL A 192 11.01 -11.71 18.56
CA VAL A 192 10.19 -11.30 19.72
C VAL A 192 8.78 -10.94 19.28
N PHE A 193 8.62 -10.22 18.17
CA PHE A 193 7.30 -9.88 17.64
C PHE A 193 6.48 -11.13 17.33
N ARG A 194 7.11 -12.16 16.76
CA ARG A 194 6.45 -13.45 16.49
C ARG A 194 6.02 -14.18 17.76
N LYS A 195 6.84 -14.14 18.82
CA LYS A 195 6.55 -14.78 20.11
C LYS A 195 5.33 -14.19 20.81
N LEU A 196 5.07 -12.89 20.64
CA LEU A 196 3.88 -12.23 21.21
C LEU A 196 2.56 -12.87 20.74
N PHE A 197 2.50 -13.35 19.49
CA PHE A 197 1.33 -14.08 19.00
C PHE A 197 1.15 -15.42 19.73
N ALA A 198 2.24 -16.17 19.93
CA ALA A 198 2.20 -17.44 20.66
C ALA A 198 1.81 -17.25 22.14
N GLU A 199 2.36 -16.22 22.80
CA GLU A 199 2.01 -15.87 24.19
C GLU A 199 0.52 -15.51 24.36
N LYS A 200 -0.13 -15.02 23.31
CA LYS A 200 -1.57 -14.71 23.28
C LYS A 200 -2.43 -15.89 22.78
N GLY A 201 -1.83 -17.05 22.55
CA GLY A 201 -2.53 -18.27 22.11
C GLY A 201 -2.85 -18.33 20.62
N ASP A 202 -2.23 -17.49 19.78
CA ASP A 202 -2.35 -17.53 18.33
C ASP A 202 -1.03 -18.01 17.71
N GLU A 203 -0.69 -19.27 17.97
CA GLU A 203 0.58 -19.88 17.53
C GLU A 203 0.77 -19.79 16.02
N GLU A 204 -0.30 -19.77 15.23
CA GLU A 204 -0.25 -19.66 13.78
C GLU A 204 0.10 -18.25 13.27
N GLY A 205 -0.19 -17.19 14.05
CA GLY A 205 0.08 -15.80 13.68
C GLY A 205 -1.17 -14.97 13.33
N ALA A 206 -0.97 -13.88 12.60
CA ALA A 206 -1.99 -12.87 12.28
C ALA A 206 -2.81 -13.19 11.02
N ASP A 207 -4.07 -12.74 10.98
CA ASP A 207 -4.95 -12.80 9.80
C ASP A 207 -4.59 -11.76 8.74
N LEU A 208 -4.21 -10.56 9.18
CA LEU A 208 -3.84 -9.45 8.33
C LEU A 208 -2.51 -8.86 8.79
N TYR A 209 -1.59 -8.70 7.86
CA TYR A 209 -0.36 -7.96 8.06
C TYR A 209 -0.33 -6.74 7.15
N THR A 210 -0.01 -5.57 7.71
CA THR A 210 0.20 -4.36 6.92
C THR A 210 1.54 -3.68 7.22
N ALA A 211 2.10 -3.04 6.20
CA ALA A 211 3.31 -2.23 6.31
C ALA A 211 3.15 -0.96 5.45
N ASP A 212 3.20 0.21 6.09
CA ASP A 212 3.07 1.53 5.44
C ASP A 212 4.34 2.38 5.68
N GLY A 213 5.50 1.73 5.82
CA GLY A 213 6.77 2.38 6.02
C GLY A 213 7.21 3.27 4.86
N GLY A 214 8.02 4.27 5.19
CA GLY A 214 8.62 5.17 4.22
C GLY A 214 9.54 6.17 4.89
N PHE A 215 10.53 6.65 4.13
CA PHE A 215 11.45 7.68 4.58
C PHE A 215 11.04 9.05 4.03
N ASP A 216 11.65 10.11 4.57
CA ASP A 216 11.57 11.43 3.96
C ASP A 216 12.57 11.50 2.80
N PHE A 217 12.06 11.44 1.57
CA PHE A 217 12.86 11.48 0.33
C PHE A 217 12.98 12.89 -0.25
N THR A 218 12.67 13.94 0.52
CA THR A 218 12.63 15.33 0.00
C THR A 218 13.90 15.75 -0.74
N ASN A 219 15.05 15.12 -0.45
CA ASN A 219 16.33 15.43 -1.10
C ASN A 219 16.84 14.36 -2.10
N ASP A 220 16.14 13.23 -2.28
CA ASP A 220 16.58 12.14 -3.15
C ASP A 220 15.40 11.27 -3.64
N PHE A 221 14.55 11.85 -4.48
CA PHE A 221 13.44 11.13 -5.11
C PHE A 221 13.91 10.15 -6.18
N ASP A 222 15.04 10.41 -6.83
CA ASP A 222 15.56 9.60 -7.93
C ASP A 222 16.08 8.24 -7.44
N ASN A 223 16.69 8.17 -6.25
CA ASN A 223 17.14 6.90 -5.67
C ASN A 223 16.16 6.34 -4.62
N GLN A 224 14.90 6.78 -4.62
CA GLN A 224 13.89 6.31 -3.66
C GLN A 224 13.75 4.78 -3.65
N GLU A 225 13.74 4.14 -4.82
CA GLU A 225 13.60 2.68 -4.91
C GLU A 225 14.82 1.95 -4.31
N GLU A 226 16.04 2.44 -4.58
CA GLU A 226 17.27 1.89 -4.01
C GLU A 226 17.33 2.08 -2.49
N ASN A 227 16.93 3.25 -2.00
CA ASN A 227 16.97 3.58 -0.58
C ASN A 227 15.91 2.83 0.25
N VAL A 228 14.79 2.41 -0.35
CA VAL A 228 13.70 1.72 0.35
C VAL A 228 13.89 0.20 0.38
N ILE A 229 14.70 -0.39 -0.51
CA ILE A 229 14.73 -1.85 -0.67
C ILE A 229 15.02 -2.59 0.64
N GLN A 230 15.90 -2.06 1.50
CA GLN A 230 16.22 -2.68 2.78
C GLN A 230 15.02 -2.66 3.75
N LEU A 231 14.26 -1.55 3.79
CA LEU A 231 13.02 -1.46 4.55
C LEU A 231 11.97 -2.42 4.00
N LEU A 232 11.79 -2.43 2.67
CA LEU A 232 10.82 -3.31 2.02
C LEU A 232 11.11 -4.79 2.28
N VAL A 233 12.38 -5.21 2.21
CA VAL A 233 12.80 -6.58 2.56
C VAL A 233 12.47 -6.89 4.02
N SER A 234 12.74 -5.95 4.94
CA SER A 234 12.49 -6.13 6.37
C SER A 234 11.00 -6.24 6.69
N GLU A 235 10.18 -5.39 6.07
CA GLU A 235 8.73 -5.40 6.20
C GLU A 235 8.11 -6.68 5.62
N ILE A 236 8.58 -7.15 4.47
CA ILE A 236 8.13 -8.42 3.88
C ILE A 236 8.56 -9.60 4.74
N LEU A 237 9.82 -9.65 5.18
CA LEU A 237 10.34 -10.71 6.06
C LEU A 237 9.49 -10.82 7.33
N LEU A 238 9.21 -9.69 7.99
CA LEU A 238 8.38 -9.68 9.18
C LEU A 238 6.96 -10.19 8.89
N GLY A 239 6.35 -9.73 7.79
CA GLY A 239 5.03 -10.16 7.36
C GLY A 239 4.94 -11.67 7.14
N LEU A 240 5.86 -12.24 6.36
CA LEU A 240 5.92 -13.69 6.12
C LEU A 240 6.23 -14.49 7.41
N THR A 241 6.90 -13.88 8.39
CA THR A 241 7.21 -14.53 9.67
C THR A 241 5.98 -14.63 10.58
N VAL A 242 5.10 -13.61 10.57
CA VAL A 242 3.97 -13.47 11.50
C VAL A 242 2.61 -13.78 10.90
N LEU A 243 2.47 -13.89 9.58
CA LEU A 243 1.21 -14.29 8.96
C LEU A 243 0.91 -15.77 9.19
N LYS A 244 -0.36 -16.06 9.48
CA LYS A 244 -0.87 -17.43 9.47
C LYS A 244 -1.29 -17.86 8.07
N LYS A 245 -1.39 -19.18 7.84
CA LYS A 245 -1.92 -19.71 6.58
C LYS A 245 -3.32 -19.15 6.32
N GLY A 246 -3.58 -18.76 5.08
CA GLY A 246 -4.80 -18.06 4.68
C GLY A 246 -4.76 -16.54 4.87
N GLY A 247 -3.74 -15.99 5.55
CA GLY A 247 -3.65 -14.57 5.86
C GLY A 247 -3.42 -13.65 4.65
N ILE A 248 -3.58 -12.36 4.89
CA ILE A 248 -3.50 -11.28 3.90
C ILE A 248 -2.30 -10.38 4.21
N LEU A 249 -1.53 -10.03 3.18
CA LEU A 249 -0.40 -9.10 3.26
C LEU A 249 -0.71 -7.83 2.47
N ILE A 250 -0.50 -6.66 3.06
CA ILE A 250 -0.56 -5.36 2.39
C ILE A 250 0.73 -4.61 2.66
N VAL A 251 1.55 -4.39 1.65
CA VAL A 251 2.84 -3.70 1.81
C VAL A 251 2.93 -2.54 0.83
N LYS A 252 3.32 -1.39 1.35
CA LYS A 252 3.58 -0.20 0.55
C LYS A 252 4.79 -0.40 -0.35
N LEU A 253 4.63 0.01 -1.60
CA LEU A 253 5.66 0.04 -2.62
C LEU A 253 5.82 1.47 -3.16
N PHE A 254 6.98 1.73 -3.74
CA PHE A 254 7.23 2.91 -4.58
C PHE A 254 7.47 2.46 -6.02
N ASP A 255 8.36 3.11 -6.77
CA ASP A 255 8.79 2.62 -8.07
C ASP A 255 9.24 1.14 -7.99
N THR A 256 8.84 0.37 -9.01
CA THR A 256 9.05 -1.07 -9.13
C THR A 256 9.66 -1.36 -10.48
N VAL A 257 10.85 -0.79 -10.72
CA VAL A 257 11.58 -0.90 -11.99
C VAL A 257 12.96 -1.53 -11.83
N LEU A 258 13.49 -1.58 -10.61
CA LEU A 258 14.76 -2.21 -10.32
C LEU A 258 14.60 -3.71 -10.16
N GLN A 259 15.58 -4.44 -10.70
CA GLN A 259 15.66 -5.89 -10.62
C GLN A 259 15.48 -6.45 -9.19
N PRO A 260 16.21 -5.99 -8.15
CA PRO A 260 16.03 -6.52 -6.79
C PRO A 260 14.60 -6.33 -6.27
N THR A 261 13.94 -5.21 -6.57
CA THR A 261 12.54 -4.99 -6.20
C THR A 261 11.63 -6.01 -6.89
N ILE A 262 11.74 -6.17 -8.21
CA ILE A 262 10.91 -7.11 -8.98
C ILE A 262 11.10 -8.54 -8.46
N GLU A 263 12.33 -8.96 -8.20
CA GLU A 263 12.65 -10.28 -7.68
C GLU A 263 12.11 -10.50 -6.26
N LEU A 264 12.17 -9.49 -5.40
CA LEU A 264 11.57 -9.53 -4.07
C LEU A 264 10.05 -9.71 -4.16
N LEU A 265 9.37 -8.99 -5.08
CA LEU A 265 7.94 -9.18 -5.30
C LEU A 265 7.64 -10.57 -5.87
N TYR A 266 8.47 -11.09 -6.77
CA TYR A 266 8.33 -12.44 -7.31
C TYR A 266 8.39 -13.49 -6.20
N LEU A 267 9.41 -13.44 -5.34
CA LEU A 267 9.54 -14.33 -4.18
C LEU A 267 8.36 -14.20 -3.22
N THR A 268 7.90 -12.97 -2.97
CA THR A 268 6.80 -12.70 -2.04
C THR A 268 5.49 -13.27 -2.56
N THR A 269 5.10 -12.93 -3.79
CA THR A 269 3.80 -13.30 -4.38
C THR A 269 3.61 -14.81 -4.55
N ARG A 270 4.69 -15.58 -4.73
CA ARG A 270 4.66 -17.04 -4.76
C ARG A 270 4.27 -17.70 -3.43
N GLN A 271 4.34 -16.96 -2.33
CA GLN A 271 3.93 -17.42 -1.02
C GLN A 271 2.43 -17.26 -0.76
N PHE A 272 1.67 -16.76 -1.74
CA PHE A 272 0.24 -16.46 -1.63
C PHE A 272 -0.51 -17.06 -2.81
N ARG A 273 -1.81 -17.37 -2.67
CA ARG A 273 -2.60 -17.90 -3.80
C ARG A 273 -2.82 -16.87 -4.89
N GLU A 274 -2.96 -15.60 -4.51
CA GLU A 274 -3.24 -14.53 -5.43
C GLU A 274 -2.69 -13.19 -4.93
N TRP A 275 -2.42 -12.29 -5.85
CA TRP A 275 -1.88 -10.97 -5.56
C TRP A 275 -2.36 -9.92 -6.58
N THR A 276 -2.20 -8.66 -6.22
CA THR A 276 -2.47 -7.52 -7.09
C THR A 276 -1.67 -6.30 -6.63
N ILE A 277 -1.57 -5.27 -7.47
CA ILE A 277 -1.02 -3.96 -7.11
C ILE A 277 -2.13 -2.92 -7.20
N ILE A 278 -2.35 -2.17 -6.12
CA ILE A 278 -3.37 -1.14 -6.04
C ILE A 278 -2.76 0.22 -5.67
N LYS A 279 -3.21 1.27 -6.36
CA LYS A 279 -2.98 2.67 -5.96
C LYS A 279 -4.33 3.26 -5.52
N PRO A 280 -4.63 3.33 -4.21
CA PRO A 280 -5.89 3.93 -3.76
C PRO A 280 -5.95 5.39 -4.18
N ARG A 281 -7.13 5.88 -4.53
CA ARG A 281 -7.44 7.27 -4.91
C ARG A 281 -7.02 8.27 -3.84
N THR A 282 -7.05 7.85 -2.57
CA THR A 282 -6.59 8.62 -1.40
C THR A 282 -5.07 8.66 -1.25
N SER A 283 -4.31 7.90 -2.04
CA SER A 283 -2.88 8.14 -2.27
C SER A 283 -2.72 9.21 -3.36
N ARG A 284 -1.78 10.15 -3.16
CA ARG A 284 -1.63 11.30 -4.06
C ARG A 284 -1.31 10.83 -5.49
N ALA A 285 -2.05 11.34 -6.47
CA ALA A 285 -1.94 10.88 -7.85
C ALA A 285 -0.55 11.10 -8.48
N ALA A 286 0.17 12.15 -8.07
CA ALA A 286 1.48 12.49 -8.61
C ALA A 286 2.66 11.75 -7.95
N ASN A 287 2.44 10.91 -6.91
CA ASN A 287 3.52 10.16 -6.27
C ASN A 287 3.60 8.71 -6.79
N SER A 288 4.73 8.06 -6.51
CA SER A 288 4.99 6.65 -6.86
C SER A 288 4.42 5.66 -5.85
N GLU A 289 3.74 6.11 -4.79
CA GLU A 289 3.18 5.23 -3.75
C GLU A 289 2.07 4.35 -4.34
N ARG A 290 2.18 3.05 -4.10
CA ARG A 290 1.22 1.99 -4.43
C ARG A 290 1.32 0.89 -3.36
N TYR A 291 0.47 -0.12 -3.41
CA TYR A 291 0.47 -1.22 -2.45
C TYR A 291 0.44 -2.55 -3.16
N LEU A 292 1.35 -3.46 -2.79
CA LEU A 292 1.20 -4.88 -3.07
C LEU A 292 0.18 -5.45 -2.09
N VAL A 293 -0.79 -6.18 -2.61
CA VAL A 293 -1.75 -6.93 -1.82
C VAL A 293 -1.66 -8.40 -2.20
N CYS A 294 -1.49 -9.28 -1.22
CA CYS A 294 -1.48 -10.72 -1.42
C CYS A 294 -2.49 -11.40 -0.49
N LYS A 295 -3.20 -12.42 -0.99
CA LYS A 295 -4.23 -13.17 -0.26
C LYS A 295 -3.92 -14.64 -0.15
N ALA A 296 -4.46 -15.25 0.89
CA ALA A 296 -4.34 -16.68 1.17
C ALA A 296 -2.88 -17.14 1.22
N TYR A 297 -2.14 -16.64 2.22
CA TYR A 297 -0.78 -17.07 2.53
C TYR A 297 -0.69 -18.61 2.60
N LEU A 298 0.26 -19.19 1.88
CA LEU A 298 0.41 -20.64 1.74
C LEU A 298 1.21 -21.27 2.90
N GLY A 299 1.96 -20.46 3.63
CA GLY A 299 2.81 -20.87 4.73
C GLY A 299 4.27 -20.47 4.50
N LYS A 300 5.10 -20.80 5.49
CA LYS A 300 6.51 -20.42 5.52
C LYS A 300 7.31 -21.27 4.54
N ASP A 301 8.12 -20.59 3.73
CA ASP A 301 9.24 -21.20 3.01
C ASP A 301 10.52 -20.75 3.71
N GLU A 302 11.16 -21.68 4.42
CA GLU A 302 12.37 -21.41 5.19
C GLU A 302 13.53 -20.95 4.29
N ASN A 303 13.60 -21.37 3.02
CA ASN A 303 14.65 -20.91 2.11
C ASN A 303 14.48 -19.42 1.80
N ILE A 304 13.25 -18.99 1.52
CA ILE A 304 12.92 -17.58 1.27
C ILE A 304 13.13 -16.77 2.55
N LEU A 305 12.66 -17.23 3.71
CA LEU A 305 12.85 -16.52 4.97
C LEU A 305 14.34 -16.33 5.30
N ASN A 306 15.15 -17.39 5.17
CA ASN A 306 16.60 -17.32 5.39
C ASN A 306 17.28 -16.36 4.40
N LEU A 307 16.89 -16.39 3.12
CA LEU A 307 17.41 -15.48 2.11
C LEU A 307 17.11 -14.00 2.45
N LEU A 308 15.86 -13.72 2.82
CA LEU A 308 15.46 -12.37 3.21
C LEU A 308 16.14 -11.93 4.51
N GLU A 309 16.32 -12.83 5.48
CA GLU A 309 17.05 -12.54 6.72
C GLU A 309 18.53 -12.20 6.44
N LEU A 310 19.17 -12.93 5.51
CA LEU A 310 20.51 -12.61 5.04
C LEU A 310 20.53 -11.23 4.38
N ALA A 311 19.54 -10.90 3.56
CA ALA A 311 19.44 -9.62 2.86
C ALA A 311 19.25 -8.43 3.82
N VAL A 312 18.45 -8.57 4.89
CA VAL A 312 18.29 -7.53 5.93
C VAL A 312 19.63 -7.19 6.59
N LYS A 313 20.48 -8.21 6.83
CA LYS A 313 21.77 -8.08 7.52
C LYS A 313 22.88 -7.50 6.65
N GLN A 314 22.68 -7.30 5.35
CA GLN A 314 23.72 -6.78 4.48
C GLN A 314 23.91 -5.28 4.64
N THR A 315 25.15 -4.84 4.46
CA THR A 315 25.52 -3.42 4.36
C THR A 315 25.75 -3.00 2.91
N GLU A 316 25.87 -3.96 2.00
CA GLU A 316 26.05 -3.74 0.56
C GLU A 316 24.71 -3.63 -0.17
N SER A 317 24.73 -3.00 -1.35
CA SER A 317 23.54 -2.88 -2.20
C SER A 317 23.11 -4.26 -2.72
N ILE A 318 21.82 -4.56 -2.57
CA ILE A 318 21.23 -5.79 -3.08
C ILE A 318 21.03 -5.64 -4.59
N VAL A 319 21.62 -6.53 -5.37
CA VAL A 319 21.49 -6.52 -6.84
C VAL A 319 20.52 -7.58 -7.33
N SER A 320 20.48 -8.74 -6.68
CA SER A 320 19.57 -9.83 -7.06
C SER A 320 19.39 -10.82 -5.91
N PHE A 321 18.20 -11.39 -5.81
CA PHE A 321 17.78 -12.51 -4.96
C PHE A 321 17.70 -13.84 -5.73
N LEU A 322 17.73 -13.80 -7.06
CA LEU A 322 17.54 -14.96 -7.92
C LEU A 322 18.81 -15.34 -8.67
N ASP A 323 19.00 -16.64 -8.87
CA ASP A 323 20.04 -17.10 -9.78
C ASP A 323 19.79 -16.61 -11.21
N PRO A 324 20.84 -16.29 -12.00
CA PRO A 324 20.66 -15.83 -13.38
C PRO A 324 19.91 -16.80 -14.31
N GLU A 325 19.85 -18.10 -13.97
CA GLU A 325 19.03 -19.10 -14.69
C GLU A 325 17.53 -18.85 -14.50
N MET A 326 17.10 -18.38 -13.31
CA MET A 326 15.70 -18.10 -13.02
C MET A 326 15.11 -17.06 -13.96
N HIS A 327 15.94 -16.12 -14.43
CA HIS A 327 15.54 -15.07 -15.36
C HIS A 327 15.09 -15.61 -16.74
N ARG A 328 15.46 -16.84 -17.08
CA ARG A 328 15.05 -17.51 -18.32
C ARG A 328 13.77 -18.34 -18.17
N GLN A 329 13.28 -18.53 -16.95
CA GLN A 329 12.07 -19.30 -16.73
C GLN A 329 10.84 -18.51 -17.19
N GLN A 330 9.93 -19.19 -17.88
CA GLN A 330 8.73 -18.56 -18.44
C GLN A 330 7.88 -17.91 -17.34
N GLU A 331 7.76 -18.56 -16.17
CA GLU A 331 7.02 -18.03 -15.02
C GLU A 331 7.55 -16.64 -14.59
N TYR A 332 8.86 -16.49 -14.45
CA TYR A 332 9.48 -15.22 -14.07
C TYR A 332 9.34 -14.17 -15.18
N ILE A 333 9.48 -14.56 -16.45
CA ILE A 333 9.31 -13.65 -17.59
C ILE A 333 7.86 -13.11 -17.62
N GLU A 334 6.86 -13.96 -17.42
CA GLU A 334 5.46 -13.52 -17.37
C GLU A 334 5.18 -12.65 -16.13
N PHE A 335 5.76 -12.99 -14.98
CA PHE A 335 5.69 -12.15 -13.80
C PHE A 335 6.28 -10.75 -14.04
N GLN A 336 7.47 -10.68 -14.62
CA GLN A 336 8.13 -9.42 -14.95
C GLN A 336 7.29 -8.59 -15.92
N LYS A 337 6.70 -9.20 -16.95
CA LYS A 337 5.77 -8.52 -17.87
C LYS A 337 4.59 -7.92 -17.11
N LYS A 338 3.98 -8.66 -16.18
CA LYS A 338 2.86 -8.16 -15.36
C LYS A 338 3.26 -6.98 -14.49
N ILE A 339 4.42 -7.02 -13.84
CA ILE A 339 4.93 -5.87 -13.08
C ILE A 339 5.16 -4.66 -14.01
N MET A 340 5.71 -4.88 -15.21
CA MET A 340 5.92 -3.79 -16.18
C MET A 340 4.60 -3.20 -16.70
N GLU A 341 3.56 -4.01 -16.89
CA GLU A 341 2.21 -3.53 -17.22
C GLU A 341 1.67 -2.60 -16.12
N PHE A 342 1.74 -3.01 -14.84
CA PHE A 342 1.36 -2.14 -13.71
C PHE A 342 2.17 -0.85 -13.67
N SER A 343 3.50 -0.97 -13.80
CA SER A 343 4.42 0.19 -13.79
C SER A 343 4.08 1.18 -14.91
N GLN A 344 3.74 0.69 -16.10
CA GLN A 344 3.35 1.55 -17.23
C GLN A 344 2.04 2.29 -16.93
N ILE A 345 0.99 1.57 -16.54
CA ILE A 345 -0.34 2.14 -16.27
C ILE A 345 -0.24 3.22 -15.17
N LEU A 346 0.46 2.92 -14.08
CA LEU A 346 0.61 3.85 -12.96
C LEU A 346 1.46 5.06 -13.33
N SER A 347 2.48 4.88 -14.18
CA SER A 347 3.30 5.99 -14.68
C SER A 347 2.52 6.93 -15.59
N GLU A 348 1.64 6.41 -16.45
CA GLU A 348 0.76 7.23 -17.30
C GLU A 348 -0.18 8.10 -16.45
N LEU A 349 -0.80 7.52 -15.41
CA LEU A 349 -1.62 8.27 -14.45
C LEU A 349 -0.81 9.35 -13.73
N GLN A 350 0.42 9.03 -13.31
CA GLN A 350 1.30 9.98 -12.63
C GLN A 350 1.69 11.14 -13.56
N ILE A 351 2.01 10.86 -14.83
CA ILE A 351 2.31 11.88 -15.85
C ILE A 351 1.11 12.82 -16.03
N ILE A 352 -0.11 12.29 -16.10
CA ILE A 352 -1.33 13.10 -16.22
C ILE A 352 -1.46 14.04 -15.02
N ALA A 353 -1.30 13.53 -13.80
CA ALA A 353 -1.38 14.32 -12.58
C ALA A 353 -0.30 15.42 -12.51
N ILE A 354 0.94 15.08 -12.92
CA ILE A 354 2.04 16.04 -12.94
C ILE A 354 1.78 17.14 -13.97
N LYS A 355 1.42 16.78 -15.20
CA LYS A 355 1.11 17.76 -16.26
C LYS A 355 -0.05 18.68 -15.88
N ARG A 356 -1.10 18.14 -15.24
CA ARG A 356 -2.22 18.95 -14.71
C ARG A 356 -1.72 19.98 -13.71
N THR A 357 -0.86 19.56 -12.77
CA THR A 357 -0.28 20.45 -11.75
C THR A 357 0.58 21.54 -12.38
N LEU A 358 1.47 21.18 -13.32
CA LEU A 358 2.30 22.14 -14.04
C LEU A 358 1.46 23.14 -14.84
N HIS A 359 0.39 22.69 -15.50
CA HIS A 359 -0.53 23.57 -16.22
C HIS A 359 -1.19 24.60 -15.30
N VAL A 360 -1.64 24.20 -14.11
CA VAL A 360 -2.21 25.13 -13.12
C VAL A 360 -1.16 26.11 -12.60
N ILE A 361 0.08 25.65 -12.39
CA ILE A 361 1.22 26.52 -12.01
C ILE A 361 1.56 27.53 -13.11
N GLU A 362 1.44 27.17 -14.38
CA GLU A 362 1.74 28.08 -15.51
C GLU A 362 0.62 29.10 -15.75
N ASN A 363 -0.64 28.73 -15.49
CA ASN A 363 -1.80 29.53 -15.90
C ASN A 363 -2.53 30.25 -14.74
N LYS A 364 -2.32 29.86 -13.48
CA LYS A 364 -2.69 30.51 -12.18
C LYS A 364 -3.91 31.47 -12.16
N THR A 365 -4.96 31.25 -12.96
CA THR A 365 -6.16 32.07 -12.91
C THR A 365 -7.06 31.64 -11.77
N SER A 366 -7.80 32.59 -11.20
CA SER A 366 -8.79 32.29 -10.15
C SER A 366 -9.87 31.33 -10.64
N GLU A 367 -10.22 31.37 -11.93
CA GLU A 367 -11.17 30.45 -12.55
C GLU A 367 -10.66 29.01 -12.56
N ILE A 368 -9.40 28.78 -12.99
CA ILE A 368 -8.79 27.45 -13.00
C ILE A 368 -8.74 26.89 -11.57
N LEU A 369 -8.27 27.70 -10.60
CA LEU A 369 -8.16 27.26 -9.21
C LEU A 369 -9.52 26.92 -8.60
N ARG A 370 -10.56 27.74 -8.85
CA ARG A 370 -11.94 27.43 -8.43
C ARG A 370 -12.43 26.13 -9.05
N GLY A 371 -12.12 25.89 -10.32
CA GLY A 371 -12.45 24.65 -11.03
C GLY A 371 -11.83 23.42 -10.37
N GLU A 372 -10.51 23.46 -10.10
CA GLU A 372 -9.79 22.36 -9.43
C GLU A 372 -10.36 22.06 -8.04
N ILE A 373 -10.58 23.09 -7.22
CA ILE A 373 -11.15 22.94 -5.87
C ILE A 373 -12.56 22.33 -5.95
N LYS A 374 -13.40 22.81 -6.87
CA LYS A 374 -14.76 22.29 -7.06
C LYS A 374 -14.76 20.81 -7.42
N GLU A 375 -13.96 20.41 -8.41
CA GLU A 375 -13.86 19.02 -8.87
C GLU A 375 -13.35 18.10 -7.75
N ASN A 376 -12.39 18.57 -6.96
CA ASN A 376 -11.83 17.84 -5.82
C ASN A 376 -12.87 17.62 -4.70
N ILE A 377 -13.63 18.67 -4.33
CA ILE A 377 -14.71 18.55 -3.35
C ILE A 377 -15.76 17.54 -3.83
N LEU A 378 -16.20 17.64 -5.09
CA LEU A 378 -17.20 16.73 -5.65
C LEU A 378 -16.73 15.27 -5.63
N ARG A 379 -15.48 15.01 -6.06
CA ARG A 379 -14.87 13.67 -5.98
C ARG A 379 -14.72 13.17 -4.56
N SER A 380 -14.39 14.05 -3.62
CA SER A 380 -14.24 13.69 -2.21
C SER A 380 -15.58 13.37 -1.56
N LEU A 381 -16.67 14.06 -1.95
CA LEU A 381 -18.04 13.75 -1.53
C LEU A 381 -18.47 12.38 -2.07
N GLU A 382 -18.28 12.14 -3.36
CA GLU A 382 -18.56 10.85 -4.01
C GLU A 382 -17.75 9.72 -3.36
N TRP A 383 -16.46 9.96 -3.08
CA TRP A 383 -15.60 9.00 -2.40
C TRP A 383 -16.13 8.67 -1.00
N CYS A 384 -16.52 9.69 -0.21
CA CYS A 384 -17.07 9.47 1.13
C CYS A 384 -18.38 8.68 1.08
N GLN A 385 -19.27 8.98 0.12
CA GLN A 385 -20.51 8.22 -0.07
C GLN A 385 -20.23 6.77 -0.44
N THR A 386 -19.33 6.54 -1.41
CA THR A 386 -18.96 5.19 -1.87
C THR A 386 -18.38 4.33 -0.75
N HIS A 387 -17.59 4.93 0.13
CA HIS A 387 -16.91 4.22 1.22
C HIS A 387 -17.70 4.25 2.54
N ASP A 388 -18.90 4.83 2.52
CA ASP A 388 -19.77 5.05 3.68
C ASP A 388 -19.00 5.70 4.86
N ILE A 389 -18.35 6.82 4.53
CA ILE A 389 -17.67 7.71 5.47
C ILE A 389 -18.57 8.92 5.69
N GLU A 390 -18.86 9.23 6.95
CA GLU A 390 -19.72 10.35 7.29
C GLU A 390 -19.16 11.68 6.80
N ILE A 391 -19.99 12.43 6.10
CA ILE A 391 -19.65 13.74 5.54
C ILE A 391 -19.74 14.80 6.65
N ASN A 392 -18.75 15.69 6.69
CA ASN A 392 -18.72 16.83 7.59
C ASN A 392 -19.93 17.76 7.32
N ARG A 393 -20.67 18.09 8.39
CA ARG A 393 -21.87 18.95 8.33
C ARG A 393 -21.63 20.28 7.62
N TYR A 394 -20.39 20.78 7.66
CA TYR A 394 -19.99 21.98 6.92
C TYR A 394 -20.34 21.91 5.42
N TYR A 395 -20.27 20.73 4.80
CA TYR A 395 -20.62 20.51 3.40
C TYR A 395 -22.12 20.27 3.16
N GLN A 396 -22.89 20.01 4.22
CA GLN A 396 -24.34 19.87 4.18
C GLN A 396 -25.05 21.22 4.38
N GLU A 397 -24.44 22.10 5.18
CA GLU A 397 -25.03 23.37 5.61
C GLU A 397 -24.69 24.55 4.67
N ASN A 398 -23.68 24.41 3.79
CA ASN A 398 -23.19 25.50 2.96
C ASN A 398 -23.30 25.19 1.46
N THR A 399 -23.60 26.21 0.66
CA THR A 399 -23.64 26.08 -0.80
C THR A 399 -22.24 25.91 -1.38
N MET A 400 -22.12 25.24 -2.53
CA MET A 400 -20.84 25.10 -3.22
C MET A 400 -20.20 26.46 -3.53
N GLU A 401 -21.00 27.47 -3.88
CA GLU A 401 -20.47 28.81 -4.19
C GLU A 401 -19.80 29.45 -2.96
N PHE A 402 -20.45 29.37 -1.79
CA PHE A 402 -19.89 29.86 -0.53
C PHE A 402 -18.60 29.11 -0.16
N LEU A 403 -18.60 27.78 -0.30
CA LEU A 403 -17.42 26.95 -0.04
C LEU A 403 -16.26 27.37 -0.95
N LEU A 404 -16.51 27.56 -2.24
CA LEU A 404 -15.50 27.99 -3.20
C LEU A 404 -14.99 29.40 -2.92
N GLU A 405 -15.85 30.34 -2.55
CA GLU A 405 -15.44 31.69 -2.13
C GLU A 405 -14.48 31.63 -0.94
N LYS A 406 -14.88 30.95 0.14
CA LYS A 406 -14.07 30.87 1.35
C LYS A 406 -12.76 30.09 1.15
N LEU A 407 -12.82 28.93 0.51
CA LEU A 407 -11.65 28.07 0.30
C LEU A 407 -10.69 28.65 -0.73
N SER A 408 -11.17 29.28 -1.81
CA SER A 408 -10.28 29.94 -2.76
C SER A 408 -9.54 31.08 -2.07
N VAL A 409 -10.24 31.89 -1.28
CA VAL A 409 -9.61 32.97 -0.51
C VAL A 409 -8.58 32.37 0.45
N GLU A 410 -8.94 31.45 1.33
CA GLU A 410 -8.00 30.92 2.32
C GLU A 410 -6.81 30.17 1.71
N LEU A 411 -7.02 29.42 0.61
CA LEU A 411 -5.96 28.72 -0.12
C LEU A 411 -5.07 29.69 -0.91
N LEU A 412 -5.58 30.87 -1.30
CA LEU A 412 -4.80 31.90 -2.01
C LEU A 412 -4.15 32.92 -1.05
N THR A 413 -4.80 33.27 0.06
CA THR A 413 -4.34 34.32 0.99
C THR A 413 -3.30 33.81 1.99
N SER A 414 -3.26 32.52 2.29
CA SER A 414 -2.10 31.95 2.99
C SER A 414 -0.85 31.89 2.11
N ASN A 415 -0.97 32.18 0.80
CA ASN A 415 0.00 31.84 -0.24
C ASN A 415 0.65 33.07 -0.92
N PHE A 416 0.34 34.28 -0.47
CA PHE A 416 1.17 35.45 -0.79
C PHE A 416 1.62 36.03 0.53
N GLY A 417 2.90 35.80 0.86
CA GLY A 417 3.52 36.37 2.04
C GLY A 417 3.14 37.84 2.18
N SER A 418 2.94 38.24 3.43
CA SER A 418 2.86 39.64 3.84
C SER A 418 4.04 40.43 3.28
N SER A 419 3.87 41.00 2.10
CA SER A 419 4.50 42.24 1.69
C SER A 419 3.36 43.21 1.41
N SER A 420 3.35 44.26 2.23
CA SER A 420 2.55 45.45 2.04
C SER A 420 2.62 45.93 0.60
N HIS A 421 1.55 45.73 -0.17
CA HIS A 421 0.86 46.78 -0.92
C HIS A 421 -0.41 46.22 -1.54
N GLN A 422 -1.53 46.47 -0.86
CA GLN A 422 -2.74 46.83 -1.59
C GLN A 422 -2.42 48.12 -2.36
N GLN A 423 -2.22 47.99 -3.67
CA GLN A 423 -2.66 48.94 -4.70
C GLN A 423 -2.30 48.35 -6.07
N GLY A 424 -3.26 48.38 -6.98
CA GLY A 424 -3.29 47.53 -8.17
C GLY A 424 -2.10 47.69 -9.10
N LEU A 425 -1.80 46.63 -9.86
CA LEU A 425 -1.01 46.65 -11.09
C LEU A 425 -1.14 45.26 -11.76
N PHE A 426 -2.13 45.11 -12.64
CA PHE A 426 -2.05 44.16 -13.74
C PHE A 426 -1.52 44.93 -14.96
N PRO A 427 -0.27 44.75 -15.41
CA PRO A 427 0.09 45.09 -16.77
C PRO A 427 -0.16 43.88 -17.66
N SER A 428 -1.09 44.02 -18.59
CA SER A 428 -1.27 43.09 -19.71
C SER A 428 0.01 43.02 -20.54
N ARG A 429 0.84 41.99 -20.36
CA ARG A 429 1.87 41.64 -21.35
C ARG A 429 1.31 40.62 -22.32
N LYS A 430 1.06 41.08 -23.55
CA LYS A 430 0.73 40.26 -24.72
C LYS A 430 1.93 39.38 -25.07
N TYR A 431 1.80 38.07 -24.91
CA TYR A 431 2.62 37.10 -25.63
C TYR A 431 1.97 36.80 -27.00
N PRO A 432 2.76 36.46 -28.03
CA PRO A 432 2.26 36.33 -29.39
C PRO A 432 1.26 35.18 -29.51
N ARG A 433 0.13 35.45 -30.15
CA ARG A 433 -0.93 34.49 -30.45
C ARG A 433 -0.40 33.43 -31.43
N GLY A 434 0.01 32.28 -30.91
CA GLY A 434 0.00 31.04 -31.68
C GLY A 434 -1.43 30.53 -31.73
N HIS A 435 -2.04 30.52 -32.92
CA HIS A 435 -3.35 29.91 -33.13
C HIS A 435 -3.26 28.38 -32.98
N PHE A 436 -3.53 27.87 -31.78
CA PHE A 436 -3.96 26.47 -31.60
C PHE A 436 -5.47 26.47 -31.44
N GLN A 437 -6.18 26.07 -32.50
CA GLN A 437 -7.58 25.67 -32.38
C GLN A 437 -7.64 24.37 -31.59
N LEU A 438 -7.99 24.45 -30.30
CA LEU A 438 -8.43 23.29 -29.54
C LEU A 438 -9.83 22.93 -30.04
N ARG A 439 -9.93 21.76 -30.69
CA ARG A 439 -11.22 21.11 -30.94
C ARG A 439 -11.82 20.66 -29.60
N PRO A 440 -13.16 20.59 -29.48
CA PRO A 440 -13.80 20.07 -28.28
C PRO A 440 -13.30 18.65 -28.00
N THR A 441 -12.99 18.38 -26.74
CA THR A 441 -12.72 17.03 -26.22
C THR A 441 -13.90 16.13 -26.56
N PRO A 442 -13.72 15.00 -27.27
CA PRO A 442 -14.80 14.04 -27.40
C PRO A 442 -15.04 13.38 -26.05
N ASP A 443 -16.31 13.10 -25.78
CA ASP A 443 -16.77 12.26 -24.68
C ASP A 443 -15.95 10.96 -24.59
N VAL A 444 -15.81 10.46 -23.37
CA VAL A 444 -15.20 9.18 -23.04
C VAL A 444 -15.80 8.08 -23.92
N VAL A 445 -15.04 7.63 -24.92
CA VAL A 445 -15.37 6.45 -25.71
C VAL A 445 -14.89 5.23 -24.94
N SER A 446 -15.84 4.41 -24.47
CA SER A 446 -15.57 3.05 -24.02
C SER A 446 -15.03 2.22 -25.19
N ALA A 447 -13.78 1.78 -25.11
CA ALA A 447 -13.26 0.77 -26.02
C ALA A 447 -13.70 -0.61 -25.53
N SER A 448 -14.81 -1.12 -26.05
CA SER A 448 -15.21 -2.52 -25.94
C SER A 448 -14.29 -3.37 -26.83
N LEU A 449 -13.86 -4.53 -26.33
CA LEU A 449 -13.18 -5.55 -27.15
C LEU A 449 -14.08 -5.96 -28.34
N PRO A 450 -13.50 -6.28 -29.52
CA PRO A 450 -14.29 -6.75 -30.66
C PRO A 450 -14.95 -8.11 -30.36
N PRO A 451 -16.18 -8.36 -30.84
CA PRO A 451 -16.81 -9.66 -30.71
C PRO A 451 -16.09 -10.66 -31.62
N SER A 452 -15.72 -11.82 -31.07
CA SER A 452 -15.30 -12.98 -31.86
C SER A 452 -16.48 -13.47 -32.69
N SER A 453 -16.29 -13.59 -34.00
CA SER A 453 -17.27 -14.13 -34.94
C SER A 453 -17.50 -15.64 -34.71
N PRO A 454 -18.70 -16.16 -35.04
CA PRO A 454 -19.14 -17.48 -34.62
C PRO A 454 -18.70 -18.57 -35.60
N SER A 455 -18.20 -19.69 -35.10
CA SER A 455 -18.19 -20.96 -35.83
C SER A 455 -19.32 -21.84 -35.31
N GLU A 456 -20.31 -22.07 -36.16
CA GLU A 456 -21.44 -22.97 -35.95
C GLU A 456 -20.97 -24.39 -35.66
N LEU A 457 -21.59 -25.05 -34.66
CA LEU A 457 -21.94 -26.47 -34.71
C LEU A 457 -22.96 -26.82 -33.62
N SER A 458 -24.19 -27.05 -34.07
CA SER A 458 -25.16 -28.05 -33.63
C SER A 458 -25.66 -28.08 -32.18
N SER A 459 -26.95 -27.77 -32.08
CA SER A 459 -27.90 -27.98 -30.97
C SER A 459 -28.02 -29.40 -30.43
N ALA A 460 -27.98 -29.55 -29.11
CA ALA A 460 -28.75 -30.55 -28.35
C ALA A 460 -28.91 -30.09 -26.87
N PRO A 461 -30.07 -30.32 -26.21
CA PRO A 461 -30.34 -29.82 -24.87
C PRO A 461 -29.79 -30.77 -23.80
N VAL A 462 -29.06 -30.25 -22.81
CA VAL A 462 -28.57 -31.03 -21.66
C VAL A 462 -29.29 -30.59 -20.39
N GLN A 463 -30.04 -31.53 -19.82
CA GLN A 463 -30.65 -31.49 -18.50
C GLN A 463 -29.60 -31.37 -17.37
N PRO A 464 -29.97 -30.87 -16.18
CA PRO A 464 -29.03 -30.74 -15.06
C PRO A 464 -28.64 -32.12 -14.52
N CYS A 465 -27.39 -32.53 -14.73
CA CYS A 465 -26.83 -33.72 -14.12
C CYS A 465 -26.17 -33.34 -12.78
N GLN A 466 -26.68 -33.92 -11.70
CA GLN A 466 -25.99 -34.00 -10.41
C GLN A 466 -24.84 -35.02 -10.51
N SER A 467 -23.64 -34.62 -10.11
CA SER A 467 -22.55 -35.53 -9.72
C SER A 467 -21.56 -34.71 -8.88
N SER A 468 -21.59 -34.81 -7.55
CA SER A 468 -20.88 -35.81 -6.73
C SER A 468 -19.36 -35.71 -6.85
N GLU A 469 -18.76 -34.73 -6.18
CA GLU A 469 -17.35 -34.74 -5.74
C GLU A 469 -17.10 -33.64 -4.69
N GLN A 470 -17.96 -33.59 -3.66
CA GLN A 470 -17.82 -32.72 -2.49
C GLN A 470 -17.71 -33.46 -1.15
N GLU A 471 -17.52 -34.78 -1.16
CA GLU A 471 -17.34 -35.57 0.07
C GLU A 471 -16.01 -36.32 0.03
N ALA A 472 -14.92 -35.64 0.39
CA ALA A 472 -13.62 -36.29 0.62
C ALA A 472 -12.72 -35.52 1.59
N TRP A 473 -13.26 -34.92 2.67
CA TRP A 473 -12.44 -34.39 3.79
C TRP A 473 -13.08 -34.52 5.18
N GLN A 474 -14.00 -35.47 5.36
CA GLN A 474 -14.52 -35.85 6.69
C GLN A 474 -14.68 -37.36 6.79
N THR A 475 -13.58 -38.11 6.84
CA THR A 475 -13.51 -39.48 7.41
C THR A 475 -12.06 -39.96 7.43
N ALA A 476 -11.28 -39.48 8.40
CA ALA A 476 -10.00 -40.08 8.77
C ALA A 476 -9.74 -40.02 10.29
N GLU A 477 -10.82 -40.02 11.08
CA GLU A 477 -10.79 -40.26 12.53
C GLU A 477 -11.88 -41.29 12.85
N GLU A 478 -11.61 -42.56 12.55
CA GLU A 478 -12.25 -43.73 13.18
C GLU A 478 -11.78 -45.00 12.47
N THR A 479 -10.57 -45.47 12.81
CA THR A 479 -10.18 -46.90 12.77
C THR A 479 -8.75 -47.02 13.27
N ARG A 480 -8.59 -47.18 14.58
CA ARG A 480 -7.46 -47.92 15.19
C ARG A 480 -7.74 -48.18 16.66
N SER A 481 -8.67 -49.11 16.91
CA SER A 481 -8.80 -49.81 18.18
C SER A 481 -8.23 -51.23 18.02
N GLY A 482 -7.22 -51.56 18.82
CA GLY A 482 -6.88 -52.93 19.20
C GLY A 482 -5.71 -53.59 18.47
N ASN A 483 -4.50 -53.47 19.04
CA ASN A 483 -3.93 -54.60 19.79
C ASN A 483 -2.69 -54.17 20.58
N TRP A 484 -2.71 -54.53 21.86
CA TRP A 484 -1.68 -54.30 22.86
C TRP A 484 -0.60 -55.37 22.69
N GLU A 485 0.65 -54.96 22.48
CA GLU A 485 1.80 -55.77 22.90
C GLU A 485 2.80 -54.93 23.70
N THR A 486 3.03 -55.44 24.90
CA THR A 486 3.95 -55.04 25.95
C THR A 486 5.39 -54.90 25.49
N VAL A 487 5.99 -53.71 25.65
CA VAL A 487 7.45 -53.55 25.83
C VAL A 487 7.75 -52.60 26.99
N LYS A 488 8.66 -53.09 27.83
CA LYS A 488 9.01 -52.66 29.20
C LYS A 488 9.65 -51.25 29.25
N ARG A 489 9.25 -50.45 30.24
CA ARG A 489 9.93 -49.23 30.70
C ARG A 489 11.24 -49.56 31.43
N PRO A 490 12.34 -48.82 31.24
CA PRO A 490 13.47 -48.85 32.16
C PRO A 490 13.19 -47.99 33.41
N GLN A 491 13.66 -48.50 34.54
CA GLN A 491 13.51 -47.96 35.89
C GLN A 491 14.14 -46.58 36.06
N ARG A 492 13.42 -45.70 36.78
CA ARG A 492 13.98 -44.52 37.46
C ARG A 492 14.83 -45.00 38.65
N ARG A 493 16.11 -44.61 38.69
CA ARG A 493 16.94 -44.69 39.89
C ARG A 493 16.83 -43.38 40.68
N ASN A 494 16.47 -43.53 41.95
CA ASN A 494 16.57 -42.54 43.02
C ASN A 494 18.00 -42.06 43.17
N TRP A 495 18.21 -40.76 43.39
CA TRP A 495 19.34 -40.25 44.16
C TRP A 495 18.82 -39.15 45.11
N LYS A 496 18.93 -39.45 46.42
CA LYS A 496 18.88 -38.51 47.54
C LYS A 496 20.33 -38.31 48.00
N GLY A 497 20.70 -37.12 48.45
CA GLY A 497 21.86 -36.93 49.33
C GLY A 497 22.67 -35.67 49.08
N GLU A 498 22.27 -34.61 49.78
CA GLU A 498 23.03 -33.41 50.23
C GLU A 498 24.37 -33.75 50.94
N PRO A 499 25.24 -32.78 51.28
CA PRO A 499 24.99 -31.36 51.64
C PRO A 499 25.46 -30.31 50.65
#